data_AF-A0A4Q3NE38-F1
#
_entry.id   AF-A0A4Q3NE38-F1
#
_cell.length_a   1.000
_cell.length_b   1.000
_cell.length_c   1.000
_cell.angle_alpha   90.00
_cell.angle_beta   90.00
_cell.angle_gamma   90.00
#
_symmetry.space_group_name_H-M   'P 1'
#
loop_
_entity.id
_entity.type
_entity.pdbx_description
1 polymer ?
#
loop_
_entity_poly.entity_id
_entity_poly.type
_entity_poly.pdbx_seq_one_letter_code
_entity_poly.pdbx_strand_id
1 'polypeptide(L)'
;MRITKPGLSASLHGILPGRSNIPSRGEARIDEIRQCMLDCLGEDGLARFPAVVRRVRWTAQASDLWYLRSMLMAALCELHGERTARRQMATISHLFEGLLPGGLASRPSPLER
;
A
#
# COMPACT_ATOMS: atom_id res chain seq x y z
N MET A 1 6.37 -57.58 29.04
CA MET A 1 7.36 -56.72 28.35
C MET A 1 6.72 -55.38 28.05
N ARG A 2 7.26 -54.30 28.64
CA ARG A 2 6.80 -52.92 28.52
C ARG A 2 7.36 -52.34 27.21
N ILE A 3 6.48 -51.85 26.33
CA ILE A 3 6.89 -51.17 25.10
C ILE A 3 6.45 -49.69 25.19
N THR A 4 7.49 -48.90 25.49
CA THR A 4 7.80 -47.48 25.24
C THR A 4 6.75 -46.50 24.67
N LYS A 5 6.54 -45.41 25.41
CA LYS A 5 6.05 -44.08 24.98
C LYS A 5 7.03 -43.41 23.99
N PRO A 6 6.54 -42.64 22.99
CA PRO A 6 7.25 -41.48 22.47
C PRO A 6 6.58 -40.16 22.89
N GLY A 7 7.42 -39.13 23.01
CA GLY A 7 7.22 -37.90 23.78
C GLY A 7 6.08 -36.99 23.33
N LEU A 8 5.48 -36.34 24.33
CA LEU A 8 4.67 -35.15 24.15
C LEU A 8 5.57 -34.05 23.57
N SER A 9 5.29 -33.63 22.34
CA SER A 9 5.87 -32.43 21.74
C SER A 9 5.27 -31.21 22.45
N ALA A 10 5.89 -30.80 23.55
CA ALA A 10 5.63 -29.51 24.16
C ALA A 10 6.45 -28.46 23.39
N SER A 11 5.89 -27.97 22.29
CA SER A 11 6.32 -26.69 21.72
C SER A 11 5.97 -25.59 22.72
N LEU A 12 6.90 -25.31 23.63
CA LEU A 12 6.93 -24.10 24.44
C LEU A 12 7.28 -22.93 23.52
N HIS A 13 6.32 -22.47 22.71
CA HIS A 13 6.44 -21.15 22.11
C HIS A 13 6.20 -20.12 23.21
N GLY A 14 7.32 -19.73 23.81
CA GLY A 14 7.44 -18.64 24.76
C GLY A 14 6.75 -17.40 24.21
N ILE A 15 5.79 -16.94 24.99
CA ILE A 15 5.27 -15.59 25.00
C ILE A 15 6.48 -14.65 25.15
N LEU A 16 6.88 -13.99 24.07
CA LEU A 16 7.78 -12.84 24.15
C LEU A 16 6.93 -11.55 24.21
N PRO A 17 7.00 -10.78 25.30
CA PRO A 17 6.52 -9.42 25.31
C PRO A 17 7.52 -8.56 24.52
N GLY A 18 7.03 -7.83 23.52
CA GLY A 18 7.81 -6.74 22.90
C GLY A 18 8.61 -7.12 21.65
N ARG A 19 7.98 -7.77 20.65
CA ARG A 19 8.47 -7.64 19.28
C ARG A 19 8.20 -6.19 18.86
N SER A 20 9.20 -5.32 18.95
CA SER A 20 9.16 -4.02 18.29
C SER A 20 8.95 -4.28 16.80
N ASN A 21 7.71 -4.12 16.34
CA ASN A 21 7.35 -4.27 14.94
C ASN A 21 7.83 -3.03 14.19
N ILE A 22 9.15 -2.86 14.11
CA ILE A 22 9.76 -1.79 13.32
C ILE A 22 9.48 -2.18 11.87
N PRO A 23 8.66 -1.40 11.14
CA PRO A 23 8.31 -1.73 9.77
C PRO A 23 9.59 -1.78 8.93
N SER A 24 9.63 -2.73 7.99
CA SER A 24 10.72 -2.73 7.02
C SER A 24 10.71 -1.42 6.22
N ARG A 25 11.85 -1.03 5.63
CA ARG A 25 11.92 0.19 4.79
C ARG A 25 10.87 0.20 3.67
N GLY A 26 10.55 -0.98 3.13
CA GLY A 26 9.50 -1.15 2.12
C GLY A 26 8.10 -0.89 2.69
N GLU A 27 7.78 -1.48 3.84
CA GLU A 27 6.51 -1.26 4.54
C GLU A 27 6.31 0.21 4.92
N ALA A 28 7.34 0.87 5.46
CA ALA A 28 7.27 2.29 5.80
C ALA A 28 6.96 3.18 4.58
N ARG A 29 7.53 2.82 3.41
CA ARG A 29 7.29 3.56 2.17
C ARG A 29 5.90 3.29 1.58
N ILE A 30 5.39 2.07 1.74
CA ILE A 30 3.99 1.75 1.39
C ILE A 30 3.03 2.56 2.26
N ASP A 31 3.33 2.68 3.56
CA ASP A 31 2.54 3.47 4.51
C ASP A 31 2.55 4.96 4.15
N GLU A 32 3.70 5.50 3.76
CA GLU A 32 3.83 6.87 3.25
C GLU A 32 2.93 7.09 2.01
N ILE A 33 2.93 6.16 1.06
CA ILE A 33 2.06 6.23 -0.12
C ILE A 33 0.58 6.23 0.29
N ARG A 34 0.18 5.36 1.23
CA ARG A 34 -1.21 5.31 1.72
C ARG A 34 -1.62 6.64 2.33
N GLN A 35 -0.78 7.23 3.17
CA GLN A 35 -1.07 8.54 3.76
C GLN A 35 -1.18 9.60 2.69
N CYS A 36 -0.23 9.69 1.76
CA CYS A 36 -0.28 10.65 0.66
C CYS A 36 -1.57 10.53 -0.18
N MET A 37 -2.02 9.30 -0.47
CA MET A 37 -3.29 9.07 -1.17
C MET A 37 -4.51 9.55 -0.37
N LEU A 38 -4.52 9.32 0.94
CA LEU A 38 -5.59 9.77 1.84
C LEU A 38 -5.59 11.29 2.04
N ASP A 39 -4.40 11.90 2.13
CA ASP A 39 -4.22 13.35 2.24
C ASP A 39 -4.71 14.06 0.98
N CYS A 40 -4.48 13.48 -0.20
CA CYS A 40 -5.00 14.03 -1.46
C CYS A 40 -6.54 14.01 -1.52
N LEU A 41 -7.20 13.08 -0.84
CA LEU A 41 -8.66 13.05 -0.74
C LEU A 41 -9.19 14.13 0.20
N GLY A 42 -8.43 14.47 1.25
CA GLY A 42 -8.86 15.41 2.28
C GLY A 42 -10.15 14.96 2.99
N GLU A 43 -10.67 15.80 3.89
CA GLU A 43 -11.87 15.46 4.68
C GLU A 43 -13.10 15.20 3.79
N ASP A 44 -13.30 16.03 2.76
CA ASP A 44 -14.40 15.88 1.80
C ASP A 44 -14.33 14.55 1.04
N GLY A 45 -13.13 14.16 0.58
CA GLY A 45 -12.94 12.90 -0.10
C GLY A 45 -13.08 11.70 0.83
N LEU A 46 -12.68 11.84 2.10
CA LEU A 46 -12.90 10.81 3.13
C LEU A 46 -14.40 10.53 3.33
N ALA A 47 -15.24 11.56 3.29
CA ALA A 47 -16.69 11.44 3.45
C ALA A 47 -17.40 10.96 2.18
N ARG A 48 -17.02 11.47 1.00
CA ARG A 48 -17.69 11.18 -0.28
C ARG A 48 -17.29 9.83 -0.89
N PHE A 49 -16.07 9.35 -0.64
CA PHE A 49 -15.54 8.13 -1.28
C PHE A 49 -15.10 7.06 -0.26
N PRO A 50 -15.96 6.65 0.69
CA PRO A 50 -15.57 5.72 1.77
C PRO A 50 -15.07 4.36 1.25
N ALA A 51 -15.49 3.94 0.06
CA ALA A 51 -14.99 2.73 -0.59
C ALA A 51 -13.53 2.86 -1.05
N VAL A 52 -13.15 4.01 -1.62
CA VAL A 52 -11.76 4.30 -2.04
C VAL A 52 -10.86 4.38 -0.79
N VAL A 53 -11.31 5.11 0.22
CA VAL A 53 -10.62 5.26 1.50
C VAL A 53 -10.31 3.91 2.12
N ARG A 54 -11.33 3.04 2.26
CA ARG A 54 -11.17 1.73 2.89
C ARG A 54 -10.17 0.85 2.15
N ARG A 55 -10.21 0.86 0.82
CA ARG A 55 -9.27 0.11 -0.02
C ARG A 55 -7.85 0.64 0.19
N VAL A 56 -7.62 1.93 0.00
CA VAL A 56 -6.30 2.56 0.20
C VAL A 56 -5.77 2.27 1.60
N ARG A 57 -6.62 2.38 2.62
CA ARG A 57 -6.19 2.23 4.01
C ARG A 57 -5.69 0.81 4.30
N TRP A 58 -6.39 -0.23 3.82
CA TRP A 58 -6.10 -1.64 4.18
C TRP A 58 -5.20 -2.38 3.21
N THR A 59 -4.88 -1.79 2.06
CA THR A 59 -3.96 -2.42 1.11
C THR A 59 -2.53 -2.41 1.65
N ALA A 60 -1.93 -3.60 1.82
CA ALA A 60 -0.58 -3.76 2.37
C ALA A 60 0.53 -3.84 1.31
N GLN A 61 0.19 -4.10 0.05
CA GLN A 61 1.16 -4.33 -1.03
C GLN A 61 1.22 -3.15 -2.00
N ALA A 62 2.44 -2.81 -2.45
CA ALA A 62 2.66 -1.72 -3.40
C ALA A 62 1.96 -1.95 -4.75
N SER A 63 1.93 -3.19 -5.25
CA SER A 63 1.23 -3.53 -6.51
C SER A 63 -0.27 -3.26 -6.43
N ASP A 64 -0.89 -3.56 -5.31
CA ASP A 64 -2.32 -3.39 -5.12
C ASP A 64 -2.68 -1.90 -5.00
N LEU A 65 -1.87 -1.12 -4.26
CA LEU A 65 -2.00 0.34 -4.21
C LEU A 65 -1.81 0.97 -5.59
N TRP A 66 -0.91 0.43 -6.40
CA TRP A 66 -0.70 0.89 -7.77
C TRP A 66 -1.97 0.75 -8.62
N TYR A 67 -2.72 -0.34 -8.48
CA TYR A 67 -3.99 -0.50 -9.21
C TYR A 67 -5.12 0.40 -8.69
N LEU A 68 -5.10 0.76 -7.40
CA LEU A 68 -6.08 1.69 -6.83
C LEU A 68 -5.93 3.13 -7.36
N ARG A 69 -4.83 3.45 -8.04
CA ARG A 69 -4.58 4.76 -8.64
C ARG A 69 -5.67 5.19 -9.63
N SER A 70 -6.28 4.27 -10.37
CA SER A 70 -7.37 4.59 -11.32
C SER A 70 -8.64 5.04 -10.59
N MET A 71 -8.99 4.34 -9.51
CA MET A 71 -10.09 4.71 -8.63
C MET A 71 -9.83 6.04 -7.92
N LEU A 72 -8.60 6.23 -7.42
CA LEU A 72 -8.20 7.48 -6.79
C LEU A 72 -8.29 8.65 -7.77
N MET A 73 -7.79 8.48 -9.01
CA MET A 73 -7.89 9.49 -10.06
C MET A 73 -9.34 9.90 -10.32
N ALA A 74 -10.27 8.95 -10.39
CA ALA A 74 -11.69 9.27 -10.57
C ALA A 74 -12.25 10.11 -9.42
N ALA A 75 -11.95 9.74 -8.16
CA ALA A 75 -12.36 10.51 -6.99
C ALA A 75 -11.75 11.92 -6.99
N LEU A 76 -10.46 12.06 -7.29
CA LEU A 76 -9.77 13.35 -7.34
C LEU A 76 -10.31 14.25 -8.48
N CYS A 77 -10.67 13.67 -9.63
CA CYS A 77 -11.33 14.41 -10.71
C CYS A 77 -12.67 15.00 -10.26
N GLU A 78 -13.47 14.23 -9.53
CA GLU A 78 -14.76 14.68 -9.01
C GLU A 78 -14.62 15.75 -7.91
N LEU A 79 -13.55 15.67 -7.11
CA LEU A 79 -13.28 16.63 -6.02
C LEU A 79 -12.65 17.94 -6.51
N HIS A 80 -11.69 17.87 -7.43
CA HIS A 80 -10.78 18.98 -7.74
C HIS A 80 -10.64 19.29 -9.24
N GLY A 81 -11.30 18.53 -10.10
CA GLY A 81 -11.15 18.61 -11.54
C GLY A 81 -9.90 17.88 -12.06
N GLU A 82 -9.96 17.48 -13.33
CA GLU A 82 -8.97 16.59 -13.96
C GLU A 82 -7.53 17.14 -13.94
N ARG A 83 -7.36 18.45 -14.14
CA ARG A 83 -6.03 19.08 -14.16
C ARG A 83 -5.32 18.94 -12.81
N THR A 84 -6.02 19.22 -11.72
CA THR A 84 -5.48 19.13 -10.36
C THR A 84 -5.24 17.66 -10.00
N ALA A 85 -6.21 16.80 -10.31
CA ALA A 85 -6.10 15.35 -10.10
C ALA A 85 -4.87 14.75 -10.80
N ARG A 86 -4.62 15.11 -12.07
CA ARG A 86 -3.41 14.64 -12.79
C ARG A 86 -2.11 15.07 -12.12
N ARG A 87 -2.03 16.29 -11.59
CA ARG A 87 -0.83 16.78 -10.89
C ARG A 87 -0.60 16.01 -9.59
N GLN A 88 -1.64 15.81 -8.78
CA GLN A 88 -1.56 15.01 -7.55
C GLN A 88 -1.19 13.56 -7.86
N MET A 89 -1.81 12.97 -8.88
CA MET A 89 -1.49 11.60 -9.32
C MET A 89 -0.06 11.45 -9.82
N ALA A 90 0.53 12.47 -10.48
CA ALA A 90 1.93 12.45 -10.88
C ALA A 90 2.85 12.34 -9.65
N THR A 91 2.65 13.17 -8.63
CA THR A 91 3.39 13.10 -7.36
C THR A 91 3.26 11.72 -6.71
N ILE A 92 2.03 11.20 -6.59
CA ILE A 92 1.80 9.85 -6.04
C ILE A 92 2.52 8.77 -6.87
N SER A 93 2.62 8.93 -8.19
CA SER A 93 3.29 7.95 -9.08
C SER A 93 4.76 7.79 -8.75
N HIS A 94 5.45 8.91 -8.54
CA HIS A 94 6.88 8.92 -8.25
C HIS A 94 7.20 8.19 -6.94
N LEU A 95 6.28 8.18 -5.97
CA LEU A 95 6.48 7.44 -4.73
C LEU A 95 6.60 5.92 -4.93
N PHE A 96 6.06 5.37 -6.02
CA PHE A 96 6.14 3.93 -6.34
C PHE A 96 7.47 3.51 -7.00
N GLU A 97 8.33 4.45 -7.38
CA GLU A 97 9.59 4.14 -8.06
C GLU A 97 10.47 3.23 -7.21
N GLY A 98 10.90 2.08 -7.74
CA GLY A 98 11.70 1.10 -7.00
C GLY A 98 10.92 0.23 -6.00
N LEU A 99 9.60 0.40 -5.88
CA LEU A 99 8.73 -0.51 -5.11
C LEU A 99 8.01 -1.54 -5.99
N LEU A 100 7.89 -1.26 -7.29
CA LEU A 100 7.15 -2.10 -8.21
C LEU A 100 8.07 -3.10 -8.93
N PRO A 101 7.59 -4.32 -9.21
CA PRO A 101 8.26 -5.22 -10.13
C PRO A 101 8.38 -4.57 -11.52
N GLY A 102 9.47 -4.85 -12.24
CA GLY A 102 9.89 -4.13 -13.45
C GLY A 102 8.92 -4.09 -14.64
N GLY A 103 7.75 -4.74 -14.55
CA GLY A 103 6.69 -4.69 -15.55
C GLY A 103 5.49 -3.80 -15.19
N LEU A 104 5.38 -3.31 -13.95
CA LEU A 104 4.24 -2.48 -13.49
C LEU A 104 4.53 -0.98 -13.54
N ALA A 105 5.79 -0.59 -13.37
CA ALA A 105 6.20 0.80 -13.56
C ALA A 105 6.21 1.12 -15.06
N SER A 106 5.75 2.32 -15.42
CA SER A 106 5.70 2.77 -16.81
C SER A 106 7.06 2.58 -17.46
N ARG A 107 7.09 1.81 -18.56
CA ARG A 107 8.33 1.59 -19.31
C ARG A 107 8.65 2.91 -20.01
N PRO A 108 9.88 3.45 -19.90
CA PRO A 108 10.24 4.68 -20.61
C PRO A 108 9.94 4.48 -22.10
N SER A 109 9.23 5.44 -22.70
CA SER A 109 8.85 5.33 -24.10
C SER A 109 10.13 5.41 -24.94
N PRO A 110 10.32 4.54 -25.95
CA PRO A 110 11.47 4.64 -26.85
C PRO A 110 11.50 5.93 -27.68
N LEU A 111 10.44 6.74 -27.63
CA LEU A 111 10.23 7.93 -28.46
C LEU A 111 10.87 9.21 -27.89
N GLU A 112 11.56 9.12 -26.75
CA GLU A 112 12.28 10.25 -26.13
C GLU A 112 13.81 10.16 -26.30
N ARG A 113 14.29 9.51 -27.37
CA ARG A 113 15.71 9.57 -27.78
C ARG A 113 15.89 10.26 -29.12
#